data_AF-A0A965GQV1-F1
#
_entry.id   AF-A0A965GQV1-F1
#
_cell.length_a   1.000
_cell.length_b   1.000
_cell.length_c   1.000
_cell.angle_alpha   90.00
_cell.angle_beta   90.00
_cell.angle_gamma   90.00
#
_symmetry.space_group_name_H-M   'P 1'
#
loop_
_entity.id
_entity.type
_entity.pdbx_description
1 polymer ?
#
loop_
_entity_poly.entity_id
_entity_poly.type
_entity_poly.pdbx_seq_one_letter_code
_entity_poly.pdbx_strand_id
1 'polypeptide(L)'
;NVSTAREEAIVANQAFSRKDVRRYTTTAAAKINVLSAGTVKTIKNTNWMLWHPEYADIYVMAGKTGYLNESGWNLAVALRPDMKDEKRELLVVLFGATSRATSFQDANALARWAWASYR
;
A
#
# COMPACT_ATOMS: atom_id res chain seq x y z
N ASN A 1 7.50 18.60 -9.81
CA ASN A 1 7.30 17.20 -10.24
C ASN A 1 5.82 16.90 -10.07
N VAL A 2 5.12 16.42 -11.11
CA VAL A 2 3.66 16.24 -11.15
C VAL A 2 3.36 14.91 -11.83
N SER A 3 2.38 14.17 -11.32
CA SER A 3 1.90 12.88 -11.83
C SER A 3 0.39 12.81 -11.59
N THR A 4 -0.31 11.89 -12.27
CA THR A 4 -1.74 11.61 -12.06
C THR A 4 -1.94 10.23 -11.43
N ALA A 5 -3.10 10.00 -10.81
CA ALA A 5 -3.43 8.69 -10.24
C ALA A 5 -3.39 7.57 -11.30
N ARG A 6 -3.76 7.89 -12.55
CA ARG A 6 -3.70 6.94 -13.68
C ARG A 6 -2.26 6.61 -14.06
N GLU A 7 -1.37 7.60 -14.11
CA GLU A 7 0.05 7.38 -14.41
C GLU A 7 0.72 6.57 -13.29
N GLU A 8 0.46 6.92 -12.03
CA GLU A 8 0.96 6.13 -10.89
C GLU A 8 0.39 4.73 -10.87
N ALA A 9 -0.85 4.49 -11.29
CA ALA A 9 -1.39 3.14 -11.42
C ALA A 9 -0.59 2.30 -12.43
N ILE A 10 -0.16 2.89 -13.54
CA ILE A 10 0.70 2.21 -14.53
C ILE A 10 2.07 1.90 -13.90
N VAL A 11 2.69 2.87 -13.24
CA VAL A 11 3.99 2.70 -12.59
C VAL A 11 3.92 1.64 -11.47
N ALA A 12 2.93 1.74 -10.60
CA ALA A 12 2.71 0.82 -9.49
C ALA A 12 2.43 -0.60 -10.01
N ASN A 13 1.60 -0.76 -11.04
CA ASN A 13 1.35 -2.07 -11.66
C ASN A 13 2.65 -2.72 -12.17
N GLN A 14 3.49 -1.95 -12.87
CA GLN A 14 4.78 -2.45 -13.35
C GLN A 14 5.73 -2.77 -12.20
N ALA A 15 5.85 -1.89 -11.21
CA ALA A 15 6.71 -2.12 -10.06
C ALA A 15 6.27 -3.35 -9.24
N PHE A 16 4.97 -3.47 -8.96
CA PHE A 16 4.39 -4.55 -8.15
C PHE A 16 4.33 -5.88 -8.90
N SER A 17 4.50 -5.91 -10.22
CA SER A 17 4.70 -7.16 -10.96
C SER A 17 5.99 -7.89 -10.56
N ARG A 18 6.99 -7.16 -10.05
CA ARG A 18 8.28 -7.70 -9.67
C ARG A 18 8.25 -8.34 -8.28
N LYS A 19 8.73 -9.58 -8.19
CA LYS A 19 8.69 -10.40 -6.96
C LYS A 19 9.47 -9.77 -5.79
N ASP A 20 10.60 -9.13 -6.09
CA ASP A 20 11.43 -8.42 -5.11
C ASP A 20 10.69 -7.23 -4.50
N VAL A 21 10.07 -6.39 -5.35
CA VAL A 21 9.29 -5.23 -4.91
C VAL A 21 8.11 -5.67 -4.05
N ARG A 22 7.34 -6.69 -4.46
CA ARG A 22 6.23 -7.21 -3.63
C ARG A 22 6.71 -7.64 -2.26
N ARG A 23 7.77 -8.46 -2.20
CA ARG A 23 8.34 -8.95 -0.94
C ARG A 23 8.64 -7.81 0.03
N TYR A 24 9.30 -6.75 -0.43
CA TYR A 24 9.67 -5.64 0.44
C TYR A 24 8.46 -4.76 0.79
N THR A 25 7.56 -4.51 -0.15
CA THR A 25 6.39 -3.64 0.09
C THR A 25 5.34 -4.28 1.00
N THR A 26 5.30 -5.61 1.12
CA THR A 26 4.43 -6.33 2.05
C THR A 26 5.11 -6.69 3.38
N THR A 27 6.37 -6.32 3.58
CA THR A 27 7.05 -6.54 4.87
C THR A 27 6.58 -5.50 5.89
N ALA A 28 5.90 -5.93 6.96
CA ALA A 28 5.34 -5.03 7.98
C ALA A 28 6.41 -4.34 8.83
N ALA A 29 7.54 -5.00 9.09
CA ALA A 29 8.69 -4.40 9.75
C ALA A 29 9.98 -5.13 9.37
N ALA A 30 11.09 -4.40 9.31
CA ALA A 30 12.42 -4.95 9.07
C ALA A 30 13.40 -4.45 10.13
N LYS A 31 14.32 -5.33 10.56
CA LYS A 31 15.46 -4.95 11.39
C LYS A 31 16.65 -4.63 10.48
N ILE A 32 17.23 -3.45 10.64
CA ILE A 32 18.35 -2.97 9.84
C ILE A 32 19.54 -2.72 10.77
N ASN A 33 20.68 -3.30 10.42
CA ASN A 33 21.95 -3.04 11.10
C ASN A 33 22.52 -1.69 10.64
N VAL A 34 22.73 -0.78 11.58
CA VAL A 34 23.37 0.50 11.35
C VAL A 34 24.87 0.31 11.49
N LEU A 35 25.54 0.07 10.35
CA LEU A 35 26.97 -0.28 10.31
C LEU A 35 27.86 0.75 11.02
N SER A 36 27.53 2.05 10.93
CA SER A 36 28.30 3.12 11.56
C SER A 36 28.20 3.18 13.08
N ALA A 37 27.13 2.62 13.65
CA ALA A 37 26.82 2.74 15.08
C ALA A 37 26.79 1.39 15.81
N GLY A 38 26.94 0.26 15.10
CA GLY A 38 26.83 -1.08 15.68
C GLY A 38 25.46 -1.39 16.30
N THR A 39 24.41 -0.63 15.95
CA THR A 39 23.06 -0.76 16.51
C THR A 39 22.09 -1.36 15.51
N VAL A 40 21.01 -1.97 16.01
CA VAL A 40 19.92 -2.50 15.18
C VAL A 40 18.70 -1.58 15.31
N LYS A 41 18.18 -1.10 14.18
CA LYS A 41 16.93 -0.31 14.15
C LYS A 41 15.80 -1.12 13.55
N THR A 42 14.62 -1.05 14.16
CA THR A 42 13.40 -1.61 13.57
C THR A 42 12.72 -0.52 12.76
N ILE A 43 12.59 -0.74 11.45
CA ILE A 43 11.83 0.11 10.54
C ILE A 43 10.46 -0.52 10.35
N LYS A 44 9.40 0.20 10.74
CA LYS A 44 8.02 -0.22 10.54
C LYS A 44 7.48 0.32 9.22
N ASN A 45 6.72 -0.51 8.53
CA ASN A 45 6.02 -0.10 7.32
C ASN A 45 4.94 0.91 7.67
N THR A 46 4.90 2.00 6.90
CA THR A 46 3.93 3.08 7.07
C THR A 46 2.54 2.72 6.55
N ASN A 47 2.40 1.66 5.75
CA ASN A 47 1.12 1.12 5.35
C ASN A 47 0.46 0.36 6.52
N TRP A 48 -0.54 0.99 7.14
CA TRP A 48 -1.24 0.42 8.30
C TRP A 48 -2.06 -0.81 7.93
N MET A 49 -2.46 -0.96 6.67
CA MET A 49 -3.23 -2.11 6.17
C MET A 49 -2.47 -3.44 6.30
N LEU A 50 -1.15 -3.40 6.59
CA LEU A 50 -0.35 -4.60 6.84
C LEU A 50 -0.40 -5.12 8.28
N TRP A 51 -0.81 -4.30 9.26
CA TRP A 51 -0.61 -4.65 10.67
C TRP A 51 -1.64 -4.05 11.65
N HIS A 52 -2.46 -3.08 11.24
CA HIS A 52 -3.56 -2.62 12.08
C HIS A 52 -4.71 -3.65 12.06
N PRO A 53 -5.31 -3.99 13.23
CA PRO A 53 -6.39 -4.98 13.32
C PRO A 53 -7.62 -4.67 12.47
N GLU A 54 -7.89 -3.38 12.19
CA GLU A 54 -9.03 -2.93 11.39
C GLU A 54 -8.98 -3.38 9.92
N TYR A 55 -7.82 -3.87 9.46
CA TYR A 55 -7.61 -4.39 8.10
C TYR A 55 -7.26 -5.89 8.08
N ALA A 56 -7.53 -6.63 9.16
CA ALA A 56 -7.14 -8.04 9.27
C ALA A 56 -7.86 -8.98 8.28
N ASP A 57 -8.96 -8.55 7.66
CA ASP A 57 -9.77 -9.33 6.71
C ASP A 57 -9.44 -9.02 5.24
N ILE A 58 -8.40 -8.22 4.97
CA ILE A 58 -7.93 -7.92 3.62
C ILE A 58 -6.45 -8.28 3.46
N TYR A 59 -6.06 -8.64 2.24
CA TYR A 59 -4.70 -9.04 1.93
C TYR A 59 -4.00 -7.98 1.10
N VAL A 60 -2.94 -7.38 1.65
CA VAL A 60 -2.07 -6.44 0.93
C VAL A 60 -1.02 -7.21 0.13
N MET A 61 -1.09 -7.09 -1.20
CA MET A 61 -0.18 -7.79 -2.13
C MET A 61 1.04 -6.96 -2.49
N ALA A 62 0.92 -5.63 -2.39
CA ALA A 62 1.98 -4.65 -2.50
C ALA A 62 1.45 -3.29 -2.04
N GLY A 63 2.34 -2.34 -1.72
CA GLY A 63 1.90 -0.98 -1.49
C GLY A 63 2.98 0.02 -1.09
N LYS A 64 2.66 1.29 -1.26
CA LYS A 64 3.50 2.41 -0.88
C LYS A 64 2.66 3.60 -0.45
N THR A 65 3.05 4.22 0.67
CA THR A 65 2.48 5.48 1.16
C THR A 65 3.35 6.66 0.74
N GLY A 66 2.75 7.85 0.58
CA GLY A 66 3.46 9.11 0.32
C GLY A 66 2.82 10.28 1.07
N TYR A 67 3.59 11.34 1.29
CA TYR A 67 3.11 12.62 1.78
C TYR A 67 3.99 13.74 1.26
N LEU A 68 3.37 14.82 0.78
CA LEU A 68 3.98 16.12 0.54
C LEU A 68 2.98 17.18 1.01
N ASN A 69 3.45 18.36 1.40
CA ASN A 69 2.54 19.44 1.82
C ASN A 69 1.59 19.85 0.67
N GLU A 70 2.07 19.78 -0.56
CA GLU A 70 1.36 20.17 -1.78
C GLU A 70 0.38 19.09 -2.28
N SER A 71 0.59 17.82 -1.89
CA SER A 71 -0.21 16.70 -2.39
C SER A 71 -1.02 15.99 -1.31
N GLY A 72 -0.89 16.39 -0.04
CA GLY A 72 -1.46 15.64 1.08
C GLY A 72 -0.95 14.20 1.16
N TRP A 73 -1.78 13.31 1.72
CA TRP A 73 -1.46 11.89 1.86
C TRP A 73 -1.84 11.10 0.60
N ASN A 74 -0.89 10.29 0.14
CA ASN A 74 -1.01 9.48 -1.07
C ASN A 74 -0.83 8.00 -0.73
N LEU A 75 -1.48 7.13 -1.51
CA LEU A 75 -1.39 5.68 -1.37
C LEU A 75 -1.47 5.01 -2.73
N ALA A 76 -0.59 4.06 -2.99
CA ALA A 76 -0.77 3.04 -4.02
C ALA A 76 -0.73 1.67 -3.34
N VAL A 77 -1.78 0.85 -3.49
CA VAL A 77 -1.88 -0.43 -2.80
C VAL A 77 -2.59 -1.47 -3.67
N ALA A 78 -2.03 -2.68 -3.71
CA ALA A 78 -2.67 -3.84 -4.32
C ALA A 78 -3.33 -4.67 -3.22
N LEU A 79 -4.63 -4.95 -3.37
CA LEU A 79 -5.46 -5.60 -2.35
C LEU A 79 -6.18 -6.82 -2.93
N ARG A 80 -6.32 -7.86 -2.12
CA ARG A 80 -7.19 -9.02 -2.41
C ARG A 80 -8.16 -9.28 -1.24
N PRO A 81 -9.38 -9.78 -1.52
CA PRO A 81 -10.30 -10.23 -0.47
C PRO A 81 -9.87 -11.58 0.14
N ASP A 82 -9.07 -12.38 -0.59
CA ASP A 82 -8.43 -13.61 -0.13
C ASP A 82 -7.03 -13.72 -0.75
N MET A 83 -6.04 -14.21 0.01
CA MET A 83 -4.65 -14.34 -0.45
C MET A 83 -4.53 -15.07 -1.80
N LYS A 84 -5.35 -16.10 -2.03
CA LYS A 84 -5.30 -16.95 -3.22
C LYS A 84 -6.15 -16.43 -4.38
N ASP A 85 -6.93 -15.36 -4.16
CA ASP A 85 -7.86 -14.84 -5.15
C ASP A 85 -7.21 -13.78 -6.04
N GLU A 86 -6.43 -14.23 -7.02
CA GLU A 86 -5.74 -13.34 -7.95
C GLU A 86 -6.70 -12.61 -8.90
N LYS A 87 -7.89 -13.17 -9.14
CA LYS A 87 -8.87 -12.62 -10.09
C LYS A 87 -9.52 -11.35 -9.57
N ARG A 88 -9.61 -11.22 -8.23
CA ARG A 88 -10.15 -10.05 -7.55
C ARG A 88 -9.06 -9.16 -6.95
N GLU A 89 -7.82 -9.24 -7.44
CA GLU A 89 -6.79 -8.27 -7.07
C GLU A 89 -7.11 -6.89 -7.63
N LEU A 90 -7.09 -5.87 -6.77
CA LEU A 90 -7.32 -4.48 -7.13
C LEU A 90 -6.10 -3.63 -6.81
N LEU A 91 -5.63 -2.86 -7.79
CA LEU A 91 -4.67 -1.77 -7.56
C LEU A 91 -5.45 -0.47 -7.35
N VAL A 92 -5.35 0.08 -6.14
CA VAL A 92 -5.97 1.35 -5.75
C VAL A 92 -4.88 2.41 -5.63
N VAL A 93 -5.08 3.56 -6.29
CA VAL A 93 -4.22 4.74 -6.17
C VAL A 93 -5.04 5.94 -5.73
N LEU A 94 -4.61 6.58 -4.66
CA LEU A 94 -5.26 7.74 -4.04
C LEU A 94 -4.24 8.86 -3.85
N PHE A 95 -4.67 10.09 -4.12
CA PHE A 95 -3.92 11.31 -3.85
C PHE A 95 -4.74 12.26 -2.99
N GLY A 96 -4.05 13.11 -2.21
CA GLY A 96 -4.72 14.24 -1.56
C GLY A 96 -5.58 13.90 -0.36
N ALA A 97 -5.41 12.74 0.27
CA ALA A 97 -6.17 12.43 1.48
C ALA A 97 -5.78 13.39 2.62
N THR A 98 -6.75 13.81 3.40
CA THR A 98 -6.59 14.82 4.48
C THR A 98 -5.72 14.32 5.64
N SER A 99 -5.67 12.99 5.82
CA SER A 99 -4.82 12.32 6.79
C SER A 99 -4.27 11.02 6.23
N ARG A 100 -3.28 10.45 6.94
CA ARG A 100 -2.80 9.10 6.64
C ARG A 100 -3.88 8.04 6.88
N ALA A 101 -4.68 8.18 7.92
CA ALA A 101 -5.74 7.22 8.23
C ALA A 101 -6.80 7.18 7.13
N THR A 102 -7.21 8.36 6.66
CA THR A 102 -8.23 8.49 5.61
C THR A 102 -7.78 7.84 4.30
N SER A 103 -6.50 7.89 3.92
CA SER A 103 -6.06 7.20 2.70
C SER A 103 -6.24 5.68 2.76
N PHE A 104 -6.07 5.07 3.93
CA PHE A 104 -6.33 3.63 4.11
C PHE A 104 -7.83 3.31 4.19
N GLN A 105 -8.60 4.16 4.85
CA GLN A 105 -10.07 4.02 4.95
C GLN A 105 -10.71 4.11 3.56
N ASP A 106 -10.33 5.11 2.76
CA ASP A 106 -10.83 5.30 1.40
C ASP A 106 -10.43 4.13 0.50
N ALA A 107 -9.19 3.64 0.60
CA ALA A 107 -8.76 2.48 -0.18
C ALA A 107 -9.52 1.21 0.18
N ASN A 108 -9.76 0.97 1.47
CA ASN A 108 -10.56 -0.16 1.94
C ASN A 108 -12.01 -0.05 1.46
N ALA A 109 -12.61 1.14 1.54
CA ALA A 109 -13.98 1.38 1.07
C ALA A 109 -14.12 1.15 -0.44
N LEU A 110 -13.19 1.68 -1.25
CA LEU A 110 -13.17 1.50 -2.70
C LEU A 110 -12.98 0.03 -3.09
N ALA A 111 -12.05 -0.68 -2.45
CA ALA A 111 -11.82 -2.10 -2.71
C ALA A 111 -13.06 -2.93 -2.41
N ARG A 112 -13.71 -2.70 -1.26
CA ARG A 112 -14.95 -3.40 -0.88
C ARG A 112 -16.10 -3.09 -1.83
N TRP A 113 -16.28 -1.84 -2.20
CA TRP A 113 -17.28 -1.45 -3.19
C TRP A 113 -17.05 -2.17 -4.51
N ALA A 114 -15.81 -2.16 -5.02
CA ALA A 114 -15.46 -2.82 -6.27
C ALA A 114 -15.71 -4.34 -6.22
N TRP A 115 -15.30 -5.03 -5.14
CA TRP A 115 -15.58 -6.46 -4.97
C TRP A 115 -17.07 -6.80 -4.82
N ALA A 116 -17.86 -5.87 -4.30
CA ALA A 116 -19.31 -6.05 -4.18
C ALA A 116 -20.03 -5.78 -5.51
N SER A 117 -19.54 -4.82 -6.30
CA SER A 117 -20.16 -4.39 -7.56
C SER A 117 -19.71 -5.20 -8.78
N TYR A 118 -18.50 -5.76 -8.77
CA TYR A 118 -17.92 -6.48 -9.89
C TYR A 118 -17.51 -7.89 -9.45
N ARG A 119 -18.00 -8.91 -10.16
CA ARG A 119 -17.73 -10.33 -9.91
C ARG A 119 -16.79 -10.92 -10.95
#